data_AF-A0A6S6XMY6-F1
#
_entry.id   AF-A0A6S6XMY6-F1
#
_cell.length_a   1.000
_cell.length_b   1.000
_cell.length_c   1.000
_cell.angle_alpha   90.00
_cell.angle_beta   90.00
_cell.angle_gamma   90.00
#
_symmetry.space_group_name_H-M   'P 1'
#
loop_
_entity.id
_entity.type
_entity.pdbx_description
1 polymer ?
#
loop_
_entity_poly.entity_id
_entity_poly.type
_entity_poly.pdbx_seq_one_letter_code
_entity_poly.pdbx_strand_id
1 'polypeptide(L)'
;MSINWDLYNKRLNLHGSTQRDRLTKEFKIAKESKASSNPSCKTVKVNGIDKQVFIVAKSDKTKFSISPVNSSDTLQMGDKIFWKNADWLITELSLDDDVYVSGTIQQCNYTLPFQLNTSDIIQEPCIISDNQTTVGQDQNKIITVPDTLKHILIQYNSNTVQLQKGKRIFIDKQVENPSVYEVTKIDRITHMVGEHGLLELTCEEGQVTEKDRSDLLIADYVSVLPTPPVSDLCEITYSGFPEIKVGTSKTFTAVFKDESGNVLTDVMPIWNVIVPNGYESYVSFSEDGMKLIVTVASEFDLIGQTITIKLSNVDNPDGITLDVKVVSLF
;
A
#
# COMPACT_ATOMS: atom_id res chain seq x y z
N MET A 1 -24.49 65.23 3.27
CA MET A 1 -24.10 63.87 2.87
C MET A 1 -22.91 63.48 3.74
N SER A 2 -23.14 62.74 4.82
CA SER A 2 -22.06 62.35 5.74
C SER A 2 -21.18 61.33 5.03
N ILE A 3 -19.88 61.61 4.93
CA ILE A 3 -18.90 60.63 4.49
C ILE A 3 -18.90 59.50 5.51
N ASN A 4 -19.25 58.30 5.04
CA ASN A 4 -19.23 57.10 5.85
C ASN A 4 -17.75 56.65 5.97
N TRP A 5 -17.10 57.16 7.01
CA TRP A 5 -15.69 56.93 7.31
C TRP A 5 -15.37 55.44 7.51
N ASP A 6 -16.32 54.62 7.95
CA ASP A 6 -16.13 53.17 8.06
C ASP A 6 -16.04 52.50 6.69
N LEU A 7 -16.88 52.88 5.73
CA LEU A 7 -16.81 52.40 4.35
C LEU A 7 -15.52 52.86 3.65
N TYR A 8 -15.07 54.08 3.94
CA TYR A 8 -13.81 54.62 3.42
C TYR A 8 -12.59 53.88 3.99
N ASN A 9 -12.53 53.68 5.31
CA ASN A 9 -11.45 52.94 5.98
C ASN A 9 -11.45 51.45 5.58
N LYS A 10 -12.61 50.84 5.40
CA LYS A 10 -12.74 49.46 4.92
C LYS A 10 -12.28 49.31 3.47
N ARG A 11 -12.44 50.34 2.63
CA ARG A 11 -11.86 50.41 1.27
C ARG A 11 -10.35 50.67 1.29
N LEU A 12 -9.86 51.55 2.15
CA LEU A 12 -8.42 51.85 2.24
C LEU A 12 -7.62 50.64 2.75
N ASN A 13 -8.18 49.89 3.68
CA ASN A 13 -7.56 48.71 4.29
C ASN A 13 -7.94 47.39 3.59
N LEU A 14 -8.66 47.44 2.47
CA LEU A 14 -9.15 46.26 1.74
C LEU A 14 -8.01 45.36 1.24
N HIS A 15 -6.81 45.94 1.09
CA HIS A 15 -5.59 45.25 0.73
C HIS A 15 -4.56 45.15 1.86
N GLY A 16 -4.89 45.55 3.09
CA GLY A 16 -4.00 45.53 4.25
C GLY A 16 -3.86 46.90 4.91
N SER A 17 -3.51 46.92 6.20
CA SER A 17 -3.40 48.13 7.03
C SER A 17 -2.09 48.90 6.79
N THR A 18 -1.04 48.23 6.32
CA THR A 18 0.25 48.87 6.02
C THR A 18 0.51 48.95 4.51
N GLN A 19 1.48 49.76 4.10
CA GLN A 19 1.92 49.80 2.69
C GLN A 19 2.52 48.46 2.25
N ARG A 20 3.25 47.78 3.16
CA ARG A 20 3.84 46.46 2.91
C ARG A 20 2.75 45.41 2.64
N ASP A 21 1.71 45.35 3.47
CA ASP A 21 0.62 44.37 3.30
C ASP A 21 -0.11 44.54 1.96
N ARG A 22 -0.34 45.81 1.57
CA ARG A 22 -0.97 46.15 0.29
C ARG A 22 -0.15 45.68 -0.90
N LEU A 23 1.16 45.94 -0.88
CA LEU A 23 2.08 45.49 -1.92
C LEU A 23 2.17 43.95 -1.98
N THR A 24 2.23 43.27 -0.83
CA THR A 24 2.24 41.81 -0.77
C THR A 24 0.95 41.22 -1.35
N LYS A 25 -0.22 41.78 -1.01
CA LYS A 25 -1.50 41.30 -1.53
C LYS A 25 -1.69 41.58 -3.01
N GLU A 26 -1.28 42.74 -3.49
CA GLU A 26 -1.28 43.06 -4.93
C GLU A 26 -0.38 42.12 -5.71
N PHE A 27 0.82 41.81 -5.18
CA PHE A 27 1.73 40.84 -5.80
C PHE A 27 1.12 39.44 -5.86
N LYS A 28 0.49 38.97 -4.78
CA LYS A 28 -0.25 37.69 -4.72
C LYS A 28 -1.35 37.61 -5.77
N ILE A 29 -2.20 38.63 -5.84
CA ILE A 29 -3.29 38.71 -6.84
C ILE A 29 -2.71 38.73 -8.26
N ALA A 30 -1.65 39.50 -8.51
CA ALA A 30 -1.01 39.56 -9.81
C ALA A 30 -0.41 38.21 -10.22
N LYS A 31 0.25 37.51 -9.28
CA LYS A 31 0.81 36.17 -9.45
C LYS A 31 -0.27 35.17 -9.87
N GLU A 32 -1.39 35.15 -9.17
CA GLU A 32 -2.53 34.27 -9.46
C GLU A 32 -3.19 34.63 -10.80
N SER A 33 -3.45 35.91 -11.07
CA SER A 33 -4.13 36.35 -12.30
C SER A 33 -3.31 36.07 -13.58
N LYS A 34 -1.98 36.11 -13.49
CA LYS A 34 -1.07 35.92 -14.62
C LYS A 34 -0.61 34.48 -14.77
N ALA A 35 -0.97 33.60 -13.84
CA ALA A 35 -0.53 32.21 -13.83
C ALA A 35 -0.93 31.45 -15.09
N SER A 36 -2.16 31.63 -15.56
CA SER A 36 -2.67 30.97 -16.78
C SER A 36 -1.89 31.33 -18.04
N SER A 37 -1.35 32.55 -18.10
CA SER A 37 -0.54 33.04 -19.22
C SER A 37 0.95 32.73 -19.11
N ASN A 38 1.40 32.24 -17.95
CA ASN A 38 2.82 32.04 -17.67
C ASN A 38 3.26 30.63 -18.09
N PRO A 39 4.25 30.49 -19.01
CA PRO A 39 4.74 29.18 -19.47
C PRO A 39 5.30 28.28 -18.36
N SER A 40 5.74 28.86 -17.25
CA SER A 40 6.27 28.13 -16.09
C SER A 40 5.17 27.61 -15.16
N CYS A 41 3.91 28.02 -15.36
CA CYS A 41 2.78 27.44 -14.63
C CYS A 41 2.53 26.01 -15.10
N LYS A 42 2.47 25.09 -14.15
CA LYS A 42 2.26 23.65 -14.36
C LYS A 42 1.26 23.14 -13.32
N THR A 43 0.39 22.25 -13.75
CA THR A 43 -0.43 21.46 -12.83
C THR A 43 0.35 20.20 -12.46
N VAL A 44 0.53 19.97 -11.17
CA VAL A 44 1.24 18.80 -10.62
C VAL A 44 0.44 18.19 -9.47
N LYS A 45 0.70 16.93 -9.15
CA LYS A 45 0.09 16.28 -7.98
C LYS A 45 1.05 16.34 -6.80
N VAL A 46 0.70 17.11 -5.78
CA VAL A 46 1.44 17.18 -4.52
C VAL A 46 0.76 16.26 -3.52
N ASN A 47 1.44 15.20 -3.07
CA ASN A 47 0.88 14.15 -2.21
C ASN A 47 -0.47 13.59 -2.73
N GLY A 48 -0.62 13.50 -4.06
CA GLY A 48 -1.85 13.03 -4.72
C GLY A 48 -2.91 14.08 -5.02
N ILE A 49 -2.75 15.31 -4.51
CA ILE A 49 -3.69 16.43 -4.73
C ILE A 49 -3.20 17.30 -5.89
N ASP A 50 -4.06 17.54 -6.88
CA ASP A 50 -3.75 18.44 -7.99
C ASP A 50 -3.60 19.89 -7.51
N LYS A 51 -2.41 20.45 -7.69
CA LYS A 51 -2.09 21.86 -7.38
C LYS A 51 -1.43 22.52 -8.58
N GLN A 52 -1.69 23.83 -8.74
CA GLN A 52 -0.99 24.64 -9.74
C GLN A 52 0.25 25.26 -9.11
N VAL A 53 1.39 25.04 -9.75
CA VAL A 53 2.70 25.49 -9.27
C VAL A 53 3.50 26.10 -10.41
N PHE A 54 4.37 27.06 -10.08
CA PHE A 54 5.41 27.51 -10.99
C PHE A 54 6.64 26.62 -10.81
N ILE A 55 7.10 26.04 -11.92
CA ILE A 55 8.34 25.25 -11.96
C ILE A 55 9.34 25.97 -12.85
N VAL A 56 10.50 26.29 -12.29
CA VAL A 56 11.58 26.99 -12.99
C VAL A 56 12.87 26.19 -12.83
N ALA A 57 13.59 25.97 -13.93
CA ALA A 57 14.87 25.26 -13.89
C ALA A 57 15.89 26.03 -13.03
N LYS A 58 16.64 25.31 -12.18
CA LYS A 58 17.81 25.87 -11.51
C LYS A 58 19.08 25.60 -12.35
N SER A 59 20.22 26.11 -11.88
CA SER A 59 21.53 25.84 -12.45
C SER A 59 21.86 24.35 -12.48
N ASP A 60 21.41 23.60 -11.46
CA ASP A 60 21.48 22.14 -11.43
C ASP A 60 20.38 21.53 -12.30
N LYS A 61 20.77 20.76 -13.32
CA LYS A 61 19.83 20.14 -14.28
C LYS A 61 18.86 19.14 -13.64
N THR A 62 19.20 18.62 -12.46
CA THR A 62 18.39 17.66 -11.71
C THR A 62 17.46 18.31 -10.68
N LYS A 63 17.55 19.63 -10.49
CA LYS A 63 16.77 20.39 -9.51
C LYS A 63 15.95 21.49 -10.17
N PHE A 64 14.73 21.67 -9.69
CA PHE A 64 13.85 22.77 -10.11
C PHE A 64 13.40 23.57 -8.90
N SER A 65 13.19 24.86 -9.09
CA SER A 65 12.49 25.70 -8.13
C SER A 65 11.00 25.50 -8.30
N ILE A 66 10.29 25.31 -7.19
CA ILE A 66 8.83 25.20 -7.14
C ILE A 66 8.26 26.32 -6.27
N SER A 67 7.16 26.91 -6.71
CA SER A 67 6.32 27.75 -5.83
C SER A 67 4.85 27.56 -6.19
N PRO A 68 3.94 27.53 -5.20
CA PRO A 68 2.52 27.43 -5.49
C PRO A 68 2.04 28.71 -6.19
N VAL A 69 1.11 28.53 -7.14
CA VAL A 69 0.44 29.64 -7.81
C VAL A 69 -0.48 30.34 -6.82
N ASN A 70 -1.29 29.56 -6.12
CA ASN A 70 -2.23 30.04 -5.14
C ASN A 70 -1.50 30.38 -3.83
N SER A 71 -1.76 31.57 -3.30
CA SER A 71 -1.09 32.06 -2.10
C SER A 71 -1.53 31.36 -0.82
N SER A 72 -2.67 30.64 -0.85
CA SER A 72 -3.12 29.80 0.27
C SER A 72 -2.52 28.40 0.27
N ASP A 73 -1.93 27.96 -0.84
CA ASP A 73 -1.37 26.62 -0.93
C ASP A 73 -0.04 26.59 -0.20
N THR A 74 0.08 25.68 0.75
CA THR A 74 1.32 25.39 1.46
C THR A 74 2.04 24.24 0.78
N LEU A 75 3.38 24.29 0.85
CA LEU A 75 4.30 23.22 0.50
C LEU A 75 5.10 22.89 1.75
N GLN A 76 5.35 21.61 1.97
CA GLN A 76 6.12 21.14 3.11
C GLN A 76 7.37 20.40 2.68
N MET A 77 8.37 20.43 3.55
CA MET A 77 9.62 19.72 3.33
C MET A 77 9.34 18.21 3.20
N GLY A 78 9.89 17.57 2.18
CA GLY A 78 9.68 16.15 1.91
C GLY A 78 8.39 15.80 1.17
N ASP A 79 7.56 16.77 0.77
CA ASP A 79 6.38 16.48 -0.05
C ASP A 79 6.75 15.78 -1.37
N LYS A 80 5.94 14.80 -1.74
CA LYS A 80 6.06 14.08 -3.01
C LYS A 80 5.28 14.79 -4.10
N ILE A 81 5.93 15.02 -5.23
CA ILE A 81 5.36 15.70 -6.39
C ILE A 81 5.44 14.78 -7.59
N PHE A 82 4.30 14.50 -8.20
CA PHE A 82 4.24 13.76 -9.45
C PHE A 82 4.08 14.74 -10.62
N TRP A 83 5.09 14.79 -11.49
CA TRP A 83 5.14 15.70 -12.64
C TRP A 83 5.89 15.07 -13.81
N LYS A 84 5.32 15.19 -15.03
CA LYS A 84 5.85 14.60 -16.28
C LYS A 84 6.12 13.09 -16.19
N ASN A 85 5.21 12.34 -15.55
CA ASN A 85 5.34 10.89 -15.32
C ASN A 85 6.60 10.50 -14.52
N ALA A 86 7.09 11.40 -13.67
CA ALA A 86 8.18 11.14 -12.74
C ALA A 86 7.81 11.65 -11.34
N ASP A 87 8.32 10.96 -10.33
CA ASP A 87 8.26 11.38 -8.94
C ASP A 87 9.41 12.35 -8.61
N TRP A 88 9.09 13.36 -7.81
CA TRP A 88 9.99 14.39 -7.33
C TRP A 88 9.77 14.58 -5.84
N LEU A 89 10.82 14.96 -5.11
CA LEU A 89 10.74 15.28 -3.68
C LEU A 89 11.16 16.72 -3.44
N ILE A 90 10.46 17.41 -2.52
CA ILE A 90 10.89 18.72 -2.02
C ILE A 90 12.09 18.52 -1.08
N THR A 91 13.28 18.90 -1.55
CA THR A 91 14.54 18.75 -0.82
C THR A 91 14.97 19.98 -0.05
N GLU A 92 14.39 21.15 -0.36
CA GLU A 92 14.67 22.40 0.33
C GLU A 92 13.39 23.25 0.34
N LEU A 93 13.17 23.97 1.43
CA LEU A 93 12.10 24.96 1.54
C LEU A 93 12.71 26.30 1.94
N SER A 94 12.24 27.39 1.34
CA SER A 94 12.58 28.74 1.78
C SER A 94 11.93 29.00 3.13
N LEU A 95 12.74 29.40 4.11
CA LEU A 95 12.28 29.83 5.43
C LEU A 95 11.72 31.26 5.42
N ASP A 96 12.02 32.03 4.37
CA ASP A 96 11.42 33.35 4.13
C ASP A 96 10.17 33.16 3.26
N ASP A 97 9.00 33.30 3.87
CA ASP A 97 7.67 33.11 3.28
C ASP A 97 6.83 34.41 3.25
N ASP A 98 7.48 35.57 3.44
CA ASP A 98 6.85 36.90 3.53
C ASP A 98 5.85 37.21 2.40
N VAL A 99 6.08 36.65 1.21
CA VAL A 99 5.24 36.87 0.03
C VAL A 99 4.66 35.56 -0.52
N TYR A 100 5.46 34.48 -0.61
CA TYR A 100 4.99 33.16 -1.00
C TYR A 100 6.00 32.09 -0.60
N VAL A 101 5.52 30.87 -0.35
CA VAL A 101 6.39 29.72 -0.09
C VAL A 101 7.11 29.32 -1.38
N SER A 102 8.42 29.11 -1.31
CA SER A 102 9.19 28.57 -2.41
C SER A 102 10.06 27.41 -1.93
N GLY A 103 10.37 26.48 -2.82
CA GLY A 103 11.17 25.32 -2.49
C GLY A 103 11.98 24.82 -3.67
N THR A 104 12.84 23.84 -3.41
CA THR A 104 13.60 23.10 -4.41
C THR A 104 13.05 21.69 -4.49
N ILE A 105 12.77 21.22 -5.70
CA ILE A 105 12.43 19.83 -5.98
C ILE A 105 13.57 19.14 -6.70
N GLN A 106 13.76 17.86 -6.40
CA GLN A 106 14.72 16.99 -7.05
C GLN A 106 14.02 15.72 -7.53
N GLN A 107 14.38 15.25 -8.73
CA GLN A 107 13.78 14.06 -9.31
C GLN A 107 14.21 12.81 -8.55
N CYS A 108 13.25 11.94 -8.22
CA CYS A 108 13.53 10.60 -7.71
C CYS A 108 14.15 9.75 -8.81
N ASN A 109 15.25 9.06 -8.49
CA ASN A 109 15.94 8.17 -9.42
C ASN A 109 15.66 6.69 -9.15
N TYR A 110 14.97 6.38 -8.05
CA TYR A 110 14.64 5.04 -7.65
C TYR A 110 13.34 5.01 -6.83
N THR A 111 12.67 3.86 -6.86
CA THR A 111 11.54 3.56 -5.99
C THR A 111 11.99 2.44 -5.09
N LEU A 112 12.07 2.69 -3.79
CA LEU A 112 12.57 1.75 -2.80
C LEU A 112 11.45 0.78 -2.39
N PRO A 113 11.50 -0.51 -2.79
CA PRO A 113 10.65 -1.52 -2.21
C PRO A 113 11.22 -1.94 -0.85
N PHE A 114 10.39 -1.95 0.18
CA PHE A 114 10.75 -2.51 1.47
C PHE A 114 9.53 -3.06 2.18
N GLN A 115 9.75 -4.04 3.04
CA GLN A 115 8.78 -4.47 4.03
C GLN A 115 9.23 -4.01 5.41
N LEU A 116 8.26 -3.73 6.27
CA LEU A 116 8.52 -3.43 7.67
C LEU A 116 8.48 -4.73 8.47
N ASN A 117 7.69 -4.76 9.55
CA ASN A 117 7.41 -5.97 10.33
C ASN A 117 6.13 -6.68 9.84
N THR A 118 5.55 -6.22 8.73
CA THR A 118 4.34 -6.76 8.11
C THR A 118 4.68 -7.33 6.73
N SER A 119 3.78 -8.14 6.19
CA SER A 119 3.89 -8.70 4.83
C SER A 119 3.61 -7.68 3.72
N ASP A 120 3.19 -6.47 4.06
CA ASP A 120 2.85 -5.44 3.10
C ASP A 120 4.11 -4.87 2.46
N ILE A 121 4.18 -4.96 1.13
CA ILE A 121 5.27 -4.40 0.35
C ILE A 121 5.01 -2.91 0.17
N ILE A 122 5.84 -2.09 0.79
CA ILE A 122 5.78 -0.64 0.69
C ILE A 122 6.74 -0.20 -0.40
N GLN A 123 6.29 0.70 -1.27
CA GLN A 123 7.09 1.28 -2.34
C GLN A 123 7.09 2.80 -2.22
N GLU A 124 8.25 3.37 -1.91
CA GLU A 124 8.38 4.81 -1.74
C GLU A 124 9.47 5.35 -2.67
N PRO A 125 9.19 6.41 -3.44
CA PRO A 125 10.18 7.02 -4.31
C PRO A 125 11.24 7.73 -3.47
N CYS A 126 12.49 7.60 -3.88
CA CYS A 126 13.64 8.15 -3.18
C CYS A 126 14.70 8.66 -4.15
N ILE A 127 15.64 9.40 -3.59
CA ILE A 127 16.80 9.92 -4.28
C ILE A 127 18.02 9.21 -3.71
N ILE A 128 18.68 8.42 -4.53
CA ILE A 128 19.93 7.74 -4.17
C ILE A 128 21.09 8.53 -4.74
N SER A 129 22.06 8.86 -3.91
CA SER A 129 23.34 9.43 -4.29
C SER A 129 24.49 8.58 -3.79
N ASP A 130 25.53 8.52 -4.62
CA ASP A 130 26.81 7.92 -4.27
C ASP A 130 27.80 9.08 -4.06
N ASN A 131 28.23 9.27 -2.82
CA ASN A 131 29.22 10.30 -2.49
C ASN A 131 30.56 9.61 -2.31
N GLN A 132 31.37 9.62 -3.38
CA GLN A 132 32.78 9.22 -3.27
C GLN A 132 33.53 10.21 -2.36
N THR A 133 33.72 9.87 -1.09
CA THR A 133 34.61 10.64 -0.22
C THR A 133 36.06 10.36 -0.61
N THR A 134 36.75 11.37 -1.16
CA THR A 134 38.18 11.29 -1.49
C THR A 134 39.01 11.29 -0.19
N VAL A 135 39.95 10.35 -0.07
CA VAL A 135 40.72 10.09 1.15
C VAL A 135 41.76 11.18 1.43
N GLY A 136 41.80 11.69 2.66
CA GLY A 136 42.94 12.39 3.24
C GLY A 136 43.86 11.38 3.94
N GLN A 137 45.10 11.25 3.49
CA GLN A 137 46.07 10.29 3.99
C GLN A 137 46.69 10.81 5.31
N ASP A 138 46.27 10.28 6.46
CA ASP A 138 46.97 10.51 7.74
C ASP A 138 47.95 9.35 8.01
N GLN A 139 49.17 9.72 8.42
CA GLN A 139 50.30 8.79 8.47
C GLN A 139 50.01 7.65 9.48
N ASN A 140 50.10 6.40 9.02
CA ASN A 140 49.98 5.12 9.75
C ASN A 140 48.61 4.47 9.97
N LYS A 141 47.50 4.96 9.44
CA LYS A 141 46.25 4.16 9.34
C LYS A 141 45.60 4.34 7.98
N ILE A 142 45.66 3.31 7.14
CA ILE A 142 44.79 3.21 5.97
C ILE A 142 43.39 2.91 6.51
N ILE A 143 42.55 3.93 6.66
CA ILE A 143 41.12 3.76 6.86
C ILE A 143 40.56 3.48 5.47
N THR A 144 40.43 2.21 5.11
CA THR A 144 39.68 1.82 3.92
C THR A 144 38.21 2.07 4.21
N VAL A 145 37.72 3.27 3.86
CA VAL A 145 36.27 3.49 3.79
C VAL A 145 35.77 2.65 2.61
N PRO A 146 34.77 1.79 2.79
CA PRO A 146 34.18 1.05 1.67
C PRO A 146 33.71 2.06 0.61
N ASP A 147 34.17 1.88 -0.63
CA ASP A 147 33.80 2.68 -1.82
C ASP A 147 32.34 2.43 -2.27
N THR A 148 31.48 2.04 -1.32
CA THR A 148 30.16 1.42 -1.55
C THR A 148 29.07 2.00 -0.66
N LEU A 149 29.30 3.18 -0.08
CA LEU A 149 28.29 3.89 0.72
C LEU A 149 27.25 4.55 -0.18
N LYS A 150 25.99 4.14 -0.04
CA LYS A 150 24.85 4.79 -0.70
C LYS A 150 24.10 5.67 0.28
N HIS A 151 23.84 6.91 -0.13
CA HIS A 151 22.97 7.84 0.59
C HIS A 151 21.59 7.83 -0.04
N ILE A 152 20.55 7.66 0.76
CA ILE A 152 19.15 7.64 0.32
C ILE A 152 18.41 8.76 1.00
N LEU A 153 17.87 9.69 0.21
CA LEU A 153 16.92 10.70 0.66
C LEU A 153 15.51 10.24 0.34
N ILE A 154 14.69 10.06 1.39
CA ILE A 154 13.31 9.57 1.29
C ILE A 154 12.38 10.42 2.15
N GLN A 155 11.10 10.52 1.78
CA GLN A 155 10.09 11.25 2.55
C GLN A 155 9.97 10.73 3.99
N TYR A 156 9.90 11.64 4.97
CA TYR A 156 9.53 11.30 6.34
C TYR A 156 8.00 11.08 6.42
N ASN A 157 7.58 9.83 6.61
CA ASN A 157 6.18 9.45 6.75
C ASN A 157 6.01 8.31 7.78
N SER A 158 4.77 7.87 8.00
CA SER A 158 4.43 6.82 8.97
C SER A 158 5.09 5.46 8.68
N ASN A 159 5.48 5.21 7.43
CA ASN A 159 6.13 3.97 7.01
C ASN A 159 7.66 4.08 7.17
N THR A 160 8.25 5.16 6.68
CA THR A 160 9.70 5.35 6.65
C THR A 160 10.28 5.65 8.03
N VAL A 161 9.50 6.21 8.96
CA VAL A 161 9.92 6.40 10.37
C VAL A 161 10.21 5.08 11.08
N GLN A 162 9.59 3.99 10.63
CA GLN A 162 9.77 2.64 11.18
C GLN A 162 11.08 1.98 10.70
N LEU A 163 11.77 2.57 9.72
CA LEU A 163 13.09 2.09 9.30
C LEU A 163 14.11 2.28 10.43
N GLN A 164 14.80 1.20 10.76
CA GLN A 164 15.81 1.15 11.81
C GLN A 164 17.19 0.84 11.23
N LYS A 165 18.22 1.19 12.00
CA LYS A 165 19.60 0.78 11.69
C LYS A 165 19.69 -0.75 11.70
N GLY A 166 20.48 -1.31 10.80
CA GLY A 166 20.60 -2.75 10.58
C GLY A 166 19.53 -3.34 9.66
N LYS A 167 18.52 -2.56 9.24
CA LYS A 167 17.56 -3.00 8.22
C LYS A 167 18.29 -3.15 6.89
N ARG A 168 18.08 -4.27 6.22
CA ARG A 168 18.62 -4.54 4.88
C ARG A 168 17.60 -4.15 3.82
N ILE A 169 18.07 -3.59 2.73
CA ILE A 169 17.27 -3.09 1.61
C ILE A 169 18.00 -3.36 0.29
N PHE A 170 17.26 -3.70 -0.77
CA PHE A 170 17.85 -3.85 -2.09
C PHE A 170 17.90 -2.50 -2.80
N ILE A 171 19.08 -2.18 -3.34
CA ILE A 171 19.32 -0.96 -4.09
C ILE A 171 19.94 -1.32 -5.44
N ASP A 172 19.12 -1.90 -6.31
CA ASP A 172 19.54 -2.35 -7.63
C ASP A 172 18.33 -2.50 -8.56
N LYS A 173 18.57 -2.75 -9.84
CA LYS A 173 17.52 -3.18 -10.77
C LYS A 173 17.26 -4.67 -10.66
N GLN A 174 16.18 -5.14 -11.27
CA GLN A 174 15.85 -6.56 -11.34
C GLN A 174 16.87 -7.26 -12.27
N VAL A 175 17.96 -7.73 -11.67
CA VAL A 175 19.06 -8.47 -12.31
C VAL A 175 19.22 -9.82 -11.60
N GLU A 176 20.00 -10.75 -12.17
CA GLU A 176 20.16 -12.11 -11.65
C GLU A 176 20.69 -12.14 -10.20
N ASN A 177 21.56 -11.19 -9.84
CA ASN A 177 22.12 -11.04 -8.49
C ASN A 177 22.07 -9.56 -8.07
N PRO A 178 20.95 -9.07 -7.52
CA PRO A 178 20.81 -7.67 -7.15
C PRO A 178 21.58 -7.36 -5.85
N SER A 179 22.22 -6.19 -5.79
CA SER A 179 22.98 -5.76 -4.61
C SER A 179 22.09 -5.39 -3.41
N VAL A 180 22.43 -5.94 -2.25
CA VAL A 180 21.81 -5.62 -0.95
C VAL A 180 22.65 -4.58 -0.23
N TYR A 181 21.98 -3.66 0.46
CA TYR A 181 22.61 -2.69 1.32
C TYR A 181 21.98 -2.71 2.72
N GLU A 182 22.79 -2.57 3.75
CA GLU A 182 22.36 -2.47 5.14
C GLU A 182 22.40 -1.01 5.60
N VAL A 183 21.32 -0.55 6.24
CA VAL A 183 21.23 0.81 6.77
C VAL A 183 22.10 0.96 8.01
N THR A 184 23.23 1.66 7.90
CA THR A 184 24.16 1.86 9.02
C THR A 184 23.85 3.14 9.81
N LYS A 185 23.37 4.18 9.11
CA LYS A 185 23.00 5.46 9.72
C LYS A 185 21.66 5.95 9.18
N ILE A 186 20.89 6.57 10.07
CA ILE A 186 19.63 7.24 9.75
C ILE A 186 19.73 8.64 10.35
N ASP A 187 19.80 9.66 9.50
CA ASP A 187 19.65 11.05 9.90
C ASP A 187 18.17 11.42 9.85
N ARG A 188 17.66 11.87 11.00
CA ARG A 188 16.27 12.29 11.20
C ARG A 188 16.18 13.77 11.60
N ILE A 189 17.24 14.53 11.40
CA ILE A 189 17.35 15.90 11.94
C ILE A 189 17.74 16.87 10.82
N THR A 190 18.76 16.54 10.03
CA THR A 190 19.39 17.49 9.10
C THR A 190 18.44 18.04 8.03
N HIS A 191 17.48 17.22 7.58
CA HIS A 191 16.50 17.60 6.56
C HIS A 191 15.06 17.71 7.09
N MET A 192 14.91 17.96 8.39
CA MET A 192 13.61 18.16 9.04
C MET A 192 13.27 19.64 9.21
N VAL A 193 12.04 20.01 8.90
CA VAL A 193 11.46 21.34 9.12
C VAL A 193 10.14 21.15 9.88
N GLY A 194 10.21 21.30 11.20
CA GLY A 194 9.08 20.99 12.08
C GLY A 194 8.78 19.49 12.10
N GLU A 195 7.54 19.11 11.82
CA GLU A 195 7.09 17.71 11.79
C GLU A 195 7.26 17.04 10.41
N HIS A 196 7.68 17.79 9.39
CA HIS A 196 7.82 17.30 8.02
C HIS A 196 9.26 17.41 7.55
N GLY A 197 9.71 16.47 6.72
CA GLY A 197 11.06 16.49 6.19
C GLY A 197 11.44 15.26 5.40
N LEU A 198 12.75 15.09 5.25
CA LEU A 198 13.35 13.94 4.60
C LEU A 198 14.20 13.16 5.60
N LEU A 199 14.18 11.84 5.45
CA LEU A 199 15.13 10.94 6.08
C LEU A 199 16.31 10.75 5.16
N GLU A 200 17.51 10.90 5.70
CA GLU A 200 18.73 10.51 5.01
C GLU A 200 19.23 9.18 5.60
N LEU A 201 19.24 8.14 4.78
CA LEU A 201 19.77 6.82 5.14
C LEU A 201 21.15 6.68 4.52
N THR A 202 22.14 6.35 5.33
CA THR A 202 23.44 5.89 4.85
C THR A 202 23.45 4.36 4.90
N CYS A 203 23.74 3.74 3.77
CA CYS A 203 23.69 2.30 3.61
C CYS A 203 25.04 1.77 3.10
N GLU A 204 25.49 0.66 3.67
CA GLU A 204 26.71 -0.05 3.27
C GLU A 204 26.34 -1.33 2.52
N GLU A 205 27.19 -1.76 1.59
CA GLU A 205 26.96 -3.01 0.87
C GLU A 205 26.91 -4.20 1.83
N GLY A 206 25.83 -4.97 1.74
CA GLY A 206 25.55 -6.13 2.58
C GLY A 206 25.57 -7.42 1.79
N GLN A 207 25.35 -8.54 2.48
CA GLN A 207 25.24 -9.86 1.87
C GLN A 207 23.78 -10.28 1.72
N VAL A 208 23.48 -10.92 0.59
CA VAL A 208 22.21 -11.63 0.37
C VAL A 208 22.14 -12.84 1.31
N THR A 209 20.96 -13.10 1.85
CA THR A 209 20.66 -14.21 2.74
C THR A 209 19.49 -15.04 2.23
N GLU A 210 19.29 -16.22 2.82
CA GLU A 210 18.22 -17.15 2.45
C GLU A 210 16.79 -16.61 2.65
N LYS A 211 16.62 -15.58 3.49
CA LYS A 211 15.32 -14.94 3.73
C LYS A 211 14.98 -13.84 2.72
N ASP A 212 15.90 -13.54 1.81
CA ASP A 212 15.72 -12.46 0.86
C ASP A 212 14.98 -12.93 -0.39
N ARG A 213 14.12 -12.07 -0.93
CA ARG A 213 13.42 -12.27 -2.20
C ARG A 213 14.00 -11.33 -3.22
N SER A 214 15.08 -11.77 -3.87
CA SER A 214 15.78 -11.02 -4.93
C SER A 214 14.89 -10.75 -6.15
N ASP A 215 13.91 -11.62 -6.42
CA ASP A 215 12.90 -11.45 -7.47
C ASP A 215 12.00 -10.24 -7.24
N LEU A 216 11.72 -9.91 -5.97
CA LEU A 216 10.92 -8.75 -5.55
C LEU A 216 11.77 -7.57 -5.08
N LEU A 217 13.10 -7.72 -5.05
CA LEU A 217 14.03 -6.76 -4.44
C LEU A 217 13.69 -6.46 -2.97
N ILE A 218 13.31 -7.47 -2.19
CA ILE A 218 12.97 -7.31 -0.76
C ILE A 218 13.91 -8.16 0.09
N ALA A 219 14.60 -7.50 1.02
CA ALA A 219 15.42 -8.16 2.02
C ALA A 219 14.59 -8.46 3.26
N ASP A 220 14.95 -9.54 3.97
CA ASP A 220 14.22 -10.04 5.13
C ASP A 220 12.73 -10.20 4.84
N TYR A 221 12.40 -10.87 3.72
CA TYR A 221 11.04 -10.96 3.24
C TYR A 221 10.14 -11.61 4.30
N VAL A 222 9.19 -10.83 4.80
CA VAL A 222 8.12 -11.31 5.66
C VAL A 222 7.04 -11.83 4.73
N SER A 223 7.05 -13.13 4.50
CA SER A 223 5.90 -13.78 3.91
C SER A 223 4.72 -13.55 4.84
N VAL A 224 3.54 -13.27 4.26
CA VAL A 224 2.33 -13.77 4.91
C VAL A 224 2.59 -15.25 5.08
N LEU A 225 2.70 -15.75 6.31
CA LEU A 225 2.28 -17.12 6.51
C LEU A 225 0.90 -17.16 5.85
N PRO A 226 0.58 -18.13 4.96
CA PRO A 226 -0.82 -18.40 4.76
C PRO A 226 -1.36 -18.54 6.17
N THR A 227 -2.21 -17.60 6.59
CA THR A 227 -3.07 -17.82 7.74
C THR A 227 -3.54 -19.25 7.52
N PRO A 228 -3.29 -20.21 8.43
CA PRO A 228 -3.87 -21.53 8.26
C PRO A 228 -5.33 -21.25 7.88
N PRO A 229 -5.82 -21.80 6.75
CA PRO A 229 -7.12 -21.43 6.20
C PRO A 229 -8.03 -21.39 7.40
N VAL A 230 -8.61 -20.19 7.66
CA VAL A 230 -9.48 -19.96 8.80
C VAL A 230 -10.34 -21.20 8.81
N SER A 231 -10.18 -22.02 9.85
CA SER A 231 -10.99 -23.21 10.00
C SER A 231 -12.35 -22.69 10.38
N ASP A 232 -13.04 -22.10 9.40
CA ASP A 232 -14.48 -22.08 9.35
C ASP A 232 -14.84 -23.52 9.64
N LEU A 233 -15.35 -23.76 10.84
CA LEU A 233 -15.82 -25.06 11.25
C LEU A 233 -17.04 -25.33 10.39
N CYS A 234 -16.81 -25.84 9.18
CA CYS A 234 -17.83 -26.26 8.25
C CYS A 234 -18.52 -27.48 8.85
N GLU A 235 -19.80 -27.34 9.17
CA GLU A 235 -20.61 -28.40 9.75
C GLU A 235 -21.78 -28.71 8.83
N ILE A 236 -21.99 -30.00 8.52
CA ILE A 236 -23.18 -30.47 7.81
C ILE A 236 -24.19 -30.94 8.85
N THR A 237 -25.31 -30.23 8.96
CA THR A 237 -26.40 -30.59 9.87
C THR A 237 -27.53 -31.29 9.11
N TYR A 238 -28.15 -32.29 9.75
CA TYR A 238 -29.24 -33.09 9.18
C TYR A 238 -30.14 -33.65 10.29
N SER A 239 -31.38 -33.97 9.96
CA SER A 239 -32.31 -34.57 10.92
C SER A 239 -32.15 -36.10 10.97
N GLY A 240 -31.98 -36.66 12.18
CA GLY A 240 -31.90 -38.11 12.41
C GLY A 240 -30.52 -38.72 12.14
N PHE A 241 -30.48 -39.99 11.75
CA PHE A 241 -29.25 -40.72 11.40
C PHE A 241 -28.77 -40.34 9.99
N PRO A 242 -27.47 -40.41 9.64
CA PRO A 242 -26.93 -40.15 8.30
C PRO A 242 -27.28 -41.26 7.29
N GLU A 243 -28.57 -41.54 7.15
CA GLU A 243 -29.11 -42.55 6.24
C GLU A 243 -30.19 -41.93 5.35
N ILE A 244 -30.29 -42.40 4.12
CA ILE A 244 -31.38 -42.06 3.18
C ILE A 244 -32.11 -43.34 2.84
N LYS A 245 -33.43 -43.36 3.01
CA LYS A 245 -34.23 -44.51 2.61
C LYS A 245 -34.46 -44.48 1.11
N VAL A 246 -34.34 -45.63 0.46
CA VAL A 246 -34.65 -45.81 -0.96
C VAL A 246 -36.06 -45.26 -1.27
N GLY A 247 -36.19 -44.47 -2.33
CA GLY A 247 -37.45 -43.81 -2.72
C GLY A 247 -37.79 -42.53 -1.95
N THR A 248 -36.89 -42.01 -1.10
CA THR A 248 -37.09 -40.77 -0.33
C THR A 248 -36.02 -39.73 -0.60
N SER A 249 -36.27 -38.50 -0.16
CA SER A 249 -35.31 -37.41 -0.17
C SER A 249 -34.91 -37.02 1.24
N LYS A 250 -33.72 -36.44 1.36
CA LYS A 250 -33.20 -35.92 2.62
C LYS A 250 -32.48 -34.61 2.42
N THR A 251 -32.68 -33.71 3.37
CA THR A 251 -32.09 -32.38 3.36
C THR A 251 -30.89 -32.31 4.30
N PHE A 252 -29.80 -31.76 3.80
CA PHE A 252 -28.57 -31.42 4.52
C PHE A 252 -28.43 -29.90 4.52
N THR A 253 -28.01 -29.31 5.62
CA THR A 253 -27.83 -27.86 5.75
C THR A 253 -26.38 -27.56 6.12
N ALA A 254 -25.73 -26.71 5.34
CA ALA A 254 -24.40 -26.20 5.63
C ALA A 254 -24.47 -25.16 6.74
N VAL A 255 -23.55 -25.25 7.70
CA VAL A 255 -23.35 -24.26 8.75
C VAL A 255 -21.87 -23.89 8.76
N PHE A 256 -21.58 -22.60 8.56
CA PHE A 256 -20.23 -22.05 8.67
C PHE A 256 -20.16 -21.25 9.97
N LYS A 257 -19.08 -21.40 10.74
CA LYS A 257 -18.88 -20.71 12.02
C LYS A 257 -17.53 -19.99 12.03
N ASP A 258 -17.51 -18.76 12.57
CA ASP A 258 -16.27 -18.01 12.81
C ASP A 258 -15.49 -18.52 14.04
N GLU A 259 -14.29 -17.98 14.28
CA GLU A 259 -13.43 -18.32 15.44
C GLU A 259 -14.08 -18.06 16.80
N SER A 260 -15.13 -17.23 16.85
CA SER A 260 -15.91 -16.92 18.05
C SER A 260 -17.14 -17.82 18.22
N GLY A 261 -17.38 -18.74 17.28
CA GLY A 261 -18.53 -19.66 17.27
C GLY A 261 -19.81 -19.06 16.70
N ASN A 262 -19.77 -17.89 16.06
CA ASN A 262 -20.94 -17.27 15.45
C ASN A 262 -21.21 -17.88 14.07
N VAL A 263 -22.50 -18.10 13.75
CA VAL A 263 -22.92 -18.62 12.45
C VAL A 263 -22.79 -17.55 11.37
N LEU A 264 -22.04 -17.86 10.32
CA LEU A 264 -21.90 -17.02 9.12
C LEU A 264 -23.05 -17.33 8.15
N THR A 265 -23.81 -16.30 7.76
CA THR A 265 -24.93 -16.43 6.82
C THR A 265 -24.62 -15.90 5.41
N ASP A 266 -23.46 -15.28 5.21
CA ASP A 266 -23.04 -14.64 3.95
C ASP A 266 -21.99 -15.48 3.20
N VAL A 267 -22.06 -16.80 3.34
CA VAL A 267 -21.14 -17.75 2.71
C VAL A 267 -21.90 -18.57 1.67
N MET A 268 -21.34 -18.72 0.47
CA MET A 268 -21.91 -19.57 -0.57
C MET A 268 -21.35 -20.99 -0.49
N PRO A 269 -22.15 -22.00 -0.12
CA PRO A 269 -21.67 -23.38 -0.04
C PRO A 269 -21.49 -23.97 -1.43
N ILE A 270 -20.43 -24.75 -1.60
CA ILE A 270 -20.17 -25.56 -2.79
C ILE A 270 -20.37 -27.02 -2.39
N TRP A 271 -21.43 -27.64 -2.91
CA TRP A 271 -21.75 -29.05 -2.65
C TRP A 271 -21.23 -29.95 -3.77
N ASN A 272 -20.71 -31.11 -3.41
CA ASN A 272 -20.33 -32.14 -4.35
C ASN A 272 -20.80 -33.50 -3.83
N VAL A 273 -21.67 -34.18 -4.60
CA VAL A 273 -22.26 -35.46 -4.23
C VAL A 273 -21.59 -36.56 -5.05
N ILE A 274 -20.85 -37.43 -4.36
CA ILE A 274 -20.13 -38.55 -4.95
C ILE A 274 -20.97 -39.81 -4.76
N VAL A 275 -21.42 -40.38 -5.88
CA VAL A 275 -22.27 -41.57 -5.92
C VAL A 275 -21.40 -42.78 -6.35
N PRO A 276 -21.67 -43.99 -5.84
CA PRO A 276 -20.99 -45.20 -6.30
C PRO A 276 -21.18 -45.43 -7.80
N ASN A 277 -20.12 -45.89 -8.46
CA ASN A 277 -20.10 -46.10 -9.91
C ASN A 277 -21.22 -47.03 -10.37
N GLY A 278 -21.96 -46.63 -11.40
CA GLY A 278 -23.10 -47.37 -11.95
C GLY A 278 -24.47 -46.99 -11.40
N TYR A 279 -24.55 -46.10 -10.39
CA TYR A 279 -25.82 -45.70 -9.76
C TYR A 279 -26.18 -44.21 -9.93
N GLU A 280 -25.43 -43.47 -10.74
CA GLU A 280 -25.61 -42.02 -10.96
C GLU A 280 -27.02 -41.66 -11.45
N SER A 281 -27.67 -42.53 -12.24
CA SER A 281 -29.03 -42.30 -12.74
C SER A 281 -30.12 -42.40 -11.66
N TYR A 282 -29.80 -42.94 -10.49
CA TYR A 282 -30.76 -43.18 -9.40
C TYR A 282 -30.63 -42.19 -8.25
N VAL A 283 -29.65 -41.29 -8.29
CA VAL A 283 -29.44 -40.26 -7.27
C VAL A 283 -29.54 -38.90 -7.94
N SER A 284 -30.45 -38.06 -7.46
CA SER A 284 -30.57 -36.67 -7.89
C SER A 284 -30.38 -35.75 -6.70
N PHE A 285 -29.82 -34.56 -6.93
CA PHE A 285 -29.64 -33.56 -5.89
C PHE A 285 -30.06 -32.19 -6.39
N SER A 286 -30.58 -31.36 -5.48
CA SER A 286 -30.93 -29.96 -5.74
C SER A 286 -30.40 -29.07 -4.63
N GLU A 287 -29.85 -27.92 -5.00
CA GLU A 287 -29.30 -26.93 -4.08
C GLU A 287 -30.29 -25.77 -3.91
N ASP A 288 -30.59 -25.42 -2.66
CA ASP A 288 -31.44 -24.29 -2.27
C ASP A 288 -30.71 -23.43 -1.23
N GLY A 289 -29.85 -22.54 -1.71
CA GLY A 289 -29.00 -21.69 -0.88
C GLY A 289 -28.07 -22.50 0.02
N MET A 290 -28.36 -22.48 1.34
CA MET A 290 -27.59 -23.21 2.36
C MET A 290 -27.95 -24.70 2.49
N LYS A 291 -28.91 -25.18 1.68
CA LYS A 291 -29.45 -26.54 1.78
C LYS A 291 -29.13 -27.35 0.54
N LEU A 292 -28.81 -28.62 0.76
CA LEU A 292 -28.70 -29.65 -0.26
C LEU A 292 -29.80 -30.68 -0.03
N ILE A 293 -30.60 -30.97 -1.05
CA ILE A 293 -31.61 -32.03 -1.02
C ILE A 293 -31.12 -33.17 -1.89
N VAL A 294 -30.86 -34.34 -1.30
CA VAL A 294 -30.46 -35.55 -2.02
C VAL A 294 -31.65 -36.51 -2.06
N THR A 295 -32.02 -36.95 -3.27
CA THR A 295 -33.15 -37.85 -3.53
C THR A 295 -32.64 -39.14 -4.16
N VAL A 296 -33.01 -40.27 -3.55
CA VAL A 296 -32.64 -41.61 -4.03
C VAL A 296 -33.87 -42.29 -4.62
N ALA A 297 -33.78 -42.75 -5.86
CA ALA A 297 -34.84 -43.49 -6.56
C ALA A 297 -35.11 -44.84 -5.89
N SER A 298 -36.23 -45.48 -6.24
CA SER A 298 -36.65 -46.77 -5.65
C SER A 298 -35.89 -47.96 -6.23
N GLU A 299 -34.56 -47.96 -6.12
CA GLU A 299 -33.68 -49.02 -6.60
C GLU A 299 -33.10 -49.83 -5.43
N PHE A 300 -33.34 -51.14 -5.43
CA PHE A 300 -32.95 -52.03 -4.33
C PHE A 300 -31.45 -52.34 -4.34
N ASP A 301 -30.81 -52.27 -5.50
CA ASP A 301 -29.37 -52.51 -5.65
C ASP A 301 -28.50 -51.39 -5.03
N LEU A 302 -29.09 -50.22 -4.74
CA LEU A 302 -28.44 -49.16 -3.96
C LEU A 302 -28.45 -49.43 -2.45
N ILE A 303 -29.26 -50.36 -1.94
CA ILE A 303 -29.35 -50.62 -0.49
C ILE A 303 -28.00 -51.15 0.02
N GLY A 304 -27.48 -50.50 1.06
CA GLY A 304 -26.19 -50.81 1.65
C GLY A 304 -25.02 -50.04 1.04
N GLN A 305 -25.23 -49.28 -0.04
CA GLN A 305 -24.23 -48.39 -0.60
C GLN A 305 -24.11 -47.08 0.19
N THR A 306 -22.97 -46.41 0.03
CA THR A 306 -22.68 -45.12 0.68
C THR A 306 -22.58 -44.02 -0.37
N ILE A 307 -23.30 -42.92 -0.14
CA ILE A 307 -23.19 -41.67 -0.90
C ILE A 307 -22.33 -40.72 -0.07
N THR A 308 -21.27 -40.17 -0.65
CA THR A 308 -20.40 -39.22 0.04
C THR A 308 -20.74 -37.80 -0.38
N ILE A 309 -21.11 -36.96 0.59
CA ILE A 309 -21.41 -35.54 0.38
C ILE A 309 -20.20 -34.73 0.83
N LYS A 310 -19.57 -34.02 -0.09
CA LYS A 310 -18.51 -33.04 0.21
C LYS A 310 -19.10 -31.63 0.21
N LEU A 311 -18.88 -30.89 1.30
CA LEU A 311 -19.20 -29.47 1.46
C LEU A 311 -17.89 -28.67 1.47
N SER A 312 -17.78 -27.65 0.62
CA SER A 312 -16.62 -26.76 0.52
C SER A 312 -17.04 -25.29 0.36
N ASN A 313 -16.10 -24.36 0.51
CA ASN A 313 -16.27 -22.94 0.22
C ASN A 313 -15.06 -22.44 -0.62
N VAL A 314 -15.17 -21.29 -1.28
CA VAL A 314 -14.08 -20.63 -2.01
C VAL A 314 -12.82 -20.47 -1.14
N ASP A 315 -13.01 -20.13 0.14
CA ASP A 315 -11.92 -19.92 1.09
C ASP A 315 -11.41 -21.23 1.74
N ASN A 316 -12.20 -22.32 1.66
CA ASN A 316 -11.85 -23.65 2.19
C ASN A 316 -12.21 -24.77 1.17
N PRO A 317 -11.31 -25.05 0.22
CA PRO A 317 -11.54 -26.05 -0.84
C PRO A 317 -11.43 -27.50 -0.34
N ASP A 318 -10.75 -27.74 0.78
CA ASP A 318 -10.63 -29.06 1.38
C ASP A 318 -11.96 -29.50 2.02
N GLY A 319 -12.67 -28.55 2.64
CA GLY A 319 -14.06 -28.73 3.07
C GLY A 319 -14.26 -29.84 4.10
N ILE A 320 -15.49 -30.37 4.18
CA ILE A 320 -15.87 -31.52 5.02
C ILE A 320 -16.62 -32.55 4.20
N THR A 321 -16.43 -33.83 4.50
CA THR A 321 -17.13 -34.95 3.87
C THR A 321 -18.07 -35.66 4.85
N LEU A 322 -19.28 -35.97 4.42
CA LEU A 322 -20.27 -36.76 5.15
C LEU A 322 -20.64 -37.99 4.33
N ASP A 323 -20.43 -39.17 4.91
CA ASP A 323 -20.86 -40.44 4.34
C ASP A 323 -22.29 -40.76 4.77
N VAL A 324 -23.15 -40.99 3.79
CA VAL A 324 -24.58 -41.24 3.97
C VAL A 324 -24.93 -42.62 3.44
N LYS A 325 -25.44 -43.50 4.29
CA LYS A 325 -25.80 -44.86 3.88
C LYS A 325 -27.20 -44.90 3.27
N VAL A 326 -27.36 -45.64 2.19
CA VAL A 326 -28.67 -45.93 1.61
C VAL A 326 -29.25 -47.16 2.30
N VAL A 327 -30.44 -47.02 2.88
CA VAL A 327 -31.09 -48.08 3.65
C VAL A 327 -32.46 -48.43 3.09
N SER A 328 -32.93 -49.63 3.41
CA SER A 328 -34.28 -50.09 3.05
C SER A 328 -35.34 -49.18 3.68
N LEU A 329 -36.45 -48.98 2.96
CA LEU A 329 -37.64 -48.32 3.50
C LEU A 329 -38.36 -49.20 4.54
N PHE A 330 -38.11 -50.51 4.52
CA PHE A 330 -38.72 -51.56 5.34
C PHE A 330 -37.73 -52.21 6.31
#